data_AF-A0A7X6Z0U5-F1
#
_entry.id   AF-A0A7X6Z0U5-F1
#
_cell.length_a   1.000
_cell.length_b   1.000
_cell.length_c   1.000
_cell.angle_alpha   90.00
_cell.angle_beta   90.00
_cell.angle_gamma   90.00
#
_symmetry.space_group_name_H-M   'P 1'
#
loop_
_entity.id
_entity.type
_entity.pdbx_description
1 polymer ?
#
loop_
_entity_poly.entity_id
_entity_poly.type
_entity_poly.pdbx_seq_one_letter_code
_entity_poly.pdbx_strand_id
1 'polypeptide(L)' 'YNPTQSILGIVRHFKQISTYRIWRQNNNHLVLNKHFRVEKTFWSDGYFVCSIGNVSQETIQKYIESQG' A
#
# COMPACT_ATOMS: atom_id res chain seq x y z
N TYR A 1 2.40 -10.86 5.09
CA TYR A 1 2.23 -10.81 3.62
C TYR A 1 3.09 -11.91 3.01
N ASN A 2 2.75 -12.44 1.84
CA ASN A 2 3.59 -13.46 1.23
C ASN A 2 4.95 -12.82 0.88
N PRO A 3 6.09 -13.35 1.36
CA PRO A 3 7.40 -12.77 1.10
C PRO A 3 7.75 -12.64 -0.39
N THR A 4 7.10 -13.41 -1.27
CA THR A 4 7.30 -13.33 -2.73
C THR A 4 6.58 -12.13 -3.37
N GLN A 5 5.70 -11.45 -2.63
CA GLN A 5 4.98 -10.29 -3.13
C GLN A 5 5.84 -9.02 -2.99
N SER A 6 5.96 -8.29 -4.10
CA SER A 6 6.62 -6.98 -4.10
C SER A 6 5.77 -5.95 -3.34
N ILE A 7 6.37 -5.31 -2.33
CA ILE A 7 5.77 -4.19 -1.60
C ILE A 7 5.36 -3.05 -2.55
N LEU A 8 6.23 -2.73 -3.52
CA LEU A 8 5.93 -1.74 -4.55
C LEU A 8 4.68 -2.12 -5.36
N GLY A 9 4.55 -3.40 -5.69
CA GLY A 9 3.37 -3.93 -6.40
C GLY A 9 2.09 -3.74 -5.60
N ILE A 10 2.13 -4.05 -4.30
CA ILE A 10 0.99 -3.87 -3.39
C ILE A 10 0.60 -2.39 -3.31
N VAL A 11 1.57 -1.49 -3.08
CA VAL A 11 1.31 -0.06 -2.97
C VAL A 11 0.75 0.51 -4.27
N ARG A 12 1.34 0.17 -5.43
CA ARG A 12 0.84 0.59 -6.74
C ARG A 12 -0.60 0.15 -6.96
N HIS A 13 -0.90 -1.11 -6.65
CA HIS A 13 -2.23 -1.66 -6.81
C HIS A 13 -3.27 -0.92 -5.95
N PHE A 14 -2.94 -0.64 -4.68
CA PHE A 14 -3.83 0.12 -3.80
C PHE A 14 -4.04 1.55 -4.27
N LYS A 15 -2.98 2.25 -4.69
CA LYS A 15 -3.09 3.62 -5.24
C LYS A 15 -3.98 3.65 -6.49
N GLN A 16 -3.85 2.64 -7.37
CA GLN A 16 -4.65 2.54 -8.60
C GLN A 16 -6.12 2.24 -8.31
N ILE A 17 -6.40 1.19 -7.52
CA ILE A 17 -7.78 0.79 -7.21
C ILE A 17 -8.53 1.90 -6.46
N SER A 18 -7.88 2.52 -5.47
CA SER A 18 -8.50 3.62 -4.71
C SER A 18 -8.81 4.80 -5.62
N THR A 19 -7.86 5.24 -6.46
CA THR A 19 -8.10 6.30 -7.45
C THR A 19 -9.29 5.97 -8.34
N TYR A 20 -9.30 4.78 -8.93
CA TYR A 20 -10.37 4.32 -9.81
C TYR A 20 -11.74 4.32 -9.13
N ARG A 21 -11.82 3.79 -7.89
CA ARG A 21 -13.09 3.72 -7.14
C ARG A 21 -13.58 5.11 -6.75
N ILE A 22 -12.69 5.97 -6.24
CA ILE A 22 -13.02 7.34 -5.83
C ILE A 22 -13.63 8.12 -6.99
N TRP A 23 -13.05 8.04 -8.19
CA TRP A 23 -13.57 8.75 -9.37
C TRP A 23 -14.97 8.27 -9.80
N ARG A 24 -15.27 6.98 -9.63
CA ARG A 24 -16.51 6.37 -10.15
C ARG A 24 -17.67 6.32 -9.16
N GLN A 25 -17.41 6.59 -7.89
CA GLN A 25 -18.44 6.51 -6.86
C GLN A 25 -19.38 7.71 -6.91
N ASN A 26 -20.70 7.47 -6.88
CA ASN A 26 -21.78 8.45 -6.59
C ASN A 26 -21.64 9.84 -7.24
N ASN A 27 -21.11 9.93 -8.46
CA ASN A 27 -20.83 11.18 -9.20
C ASN A 27 -19.67 12.05 -8.71
N ASN A 28 -18.75 11.49 -7.92
CA ASN A 28 -17.53 12.17 -7.47
C ASN A 28 -16.76 12.86 -8.61
N HIS A 29 -16.74 12.28 -9.80
CA HIS A 29 -16.11 12.90 -10.97
C HIS A 29 -16.59 14.34 -11.26
N LEU A 30 -17.86 14.68 -10.98
CA LEU A 30 -18.40 16.03 -11.21
C LEU A 30 -17.75 17.09 -10.31
N VAL A 31 -17.40 16.69 -9.09
CA VAL A 31 -16.77 17.58 -8.10
C VAL A 31 -15.25 17.53 -8.23
N LEU A 32 -14.68 16.34 -8.35
CA LEU A 32 -13.22 16.12 -8.38
C LEU A 32 -12.57 16.68 -9.64
N ASN A 33 -13.28 16.72 -10.79
CA ASN A 33 -12.79 17.37 -12.00
C ASN A 33 -12.51 18.88 -11.83
N LYS A 34 -13.04 19.53 -10.78
CA LYS A 34 -12.75 20.94 -10.50
C LYS A 34 -11.40 21.15 -9.81
N HIS A 35 -10.95 20.16 -9.03
CA HIS A 35 -9.77 20.27 -8.17
C HIS A 35 -8.59 19.41 -8.64
N PHE A 36 -8.84 18.27 -9.29
CA PHE A 36 -7.83 17.26 -9.64
C PHE A 36 -7.71 17.06 -11.17
N ARG A 37 -8.04 18.08 -11.97
CA ARG A 37 -8.20 17.94 -13.43
C ARG A 37 -6.90 17.65 -14.19
N VAL A 38 -5.78 18.20 -13.72
CA VAL A 38 -4.50 18.18 -14.44
C VAL A 38 -3.81 16.83 -14.26
N GLU A 39 -3.56 16.41 -13.02
CA GLU A 39 -2.86 15.15 -12.75
C GLU A 39 -3.79 13.94 -12.66
N LYS A 40 -5.07 14.14 -12.29
CA LYS A 40 -6.03 13.06 -11.98
C LYS A 40 -5.51 12.04 -10.94
N THR A 41 -4.52 12.41 -10.15
CA THR A 41 -3.92 11.59 -9.10
C THR A 41 -4.43 12.06 -7.73
N PHE A 42 -4.62 11.11 -6.80
CA PHE A 42 -4.85 11.43 -5.38
C PHE A 42 -3.62 11.18 -4.52
N TRP A 43 -2.61 10.54 -5.09
CA TRP A 43 -1.44 10.06 -4.38
C TRP A 43 -0.20 10.64 -5.03
N SER A 44 0.77 11.04 -4.21
CA SER A 44 2.09 11.38 -4.70
C SER A 44 2.83 10.14 -5.21
N ASP A 45 3.94 10.35 -5.93
CA ASP A 45 4.79 9.26 -6.41
C ASP A 45 5.44 8.48 -5.25
N GLY A 46 5.71 9.17 -4.14
CA GLY A 46 6.34 8.60 -2.96
C GLY A 46 5.42 7.68 -2.16
N TYR A 47 6.03 6.76 -1.40
CA TYR A 47 5.36 5.97 -0.37
C TYR A 47 6.35 5.64 0.75
N PHE A 48 5.84 5.47 1.96
CA PHE A 48 6.60 5.00 3.11
C PHE A 48 6.12 3.61 3.50
N VAL A 49 7.05 2.73 3.88
CA VAL A 49 6.75 1.38 4.36
C VAL A 49 7.75 0.99 5.44
N CYS A 50 7.25 0.35 6.49
CA CYS A 50 8.07 -0.30 7.51
C CYS A 50 7.45 -1.65 7.89
N SER A 51 8.30 -2.60 8.25
CA SER A 51 7.85 -3.84 8.88
C SER A 51 7.44 -3.56 10.32
N ILE A 52 6.28 -4.04 10.72
CA ILE A 52 5.86 -4.11 12.11
C ILE A 52 6.04 -5.55 12.59
N GLY A 53 6.74 -5.74 13.70
CA GLY A 53 6.99 -7.06 14.27
C GLY A 53 6.92 -7.01 15.79
N ASN A 54 6.02 -7.79 16.38
CA ASN A 54 5.98 -8.08 17.81
C ASN A 54 6.63 -9.44 18.09
N VAL A 55 7.83 -9.67 17.56
CA VAL A 55 8.53 -10.94 17.77
C VAL A 55 9.48 -10.75 18.94
N SER A 56 9.30 -11.56 20.00
CA SER A 56 10.20 -11.54 21.14
C SER A 56 11.59 -12.04 20.72
N GLN A 57 12.64 -11.54 21.37
CA GLN A 57 14.01 -12.02 21.16
C GLN A 57 14.10 -13.54 21.31
N GLU A 58 13.35 -14.11 22.26
CA GLU A 58 13.26 -15.56 22.50
C GLU A 58 12.71 -16.32 21.28
N THR A 59 11.73 -15.77 20.57
CA THR A 59 11.13 -16.41 19.39
C THR A 59 12.12 -16.41 18.22
N ILE A 60 12.90 -15.33 18.06
CA ILE A 60 13.96 -15.26 17.03
C ILE A 60 15.06 -16.26 17.35
N GLN A 61 15.48 -16.36 18.62
CA GLN A 61 16.53 -17.28 19.04
C GLN A 61 16.13 -18.75 18.79
N LYS A 62 14.93 -19.17 19.23
CA LYS A 62 14.44 -20.54 19.00
C LYS A 62 14.34 -20.88 17.51
N TYR A 63 13.91 -19.91 16.69
CA TYR A 63 13.87 -20.09 15.25
C TYR A 63 15.26 -20.37 14.67
N ILE A 64 16.28 -19.57 15.04
CA ILE A 64 17.67 -19.76 14.59
C ILE A 64 18.23 -21.12 15.03
N GLU A 65 18.00 -21.51 16.28
CA GLU A 65 18.46 -22.79 16.83
C GLU A 65 17.80 -24.00 16.14
N SER A 66 16.52 -23.88 15.74
CA SER A 66 15.76 -24.96 15.07
C SER A 66 16.08 -25.15 13.59
N GLN A 67 16.88 -24.26 13.00
CA GLN A 67 17.26 -24.28 11.57
C GLN A 67 18.67 -24.84 11.35
N GLY A 68 19.41 -25.18 12.41
CA GLY A 68 20.65 -25.96 12.36
C GLY A 68 20.37 -27.45 12.52
#